data_AF-A0A535M4U9-F1
#
_entry.id   AF-A0A535M4U9-F1
#
_cell.length_a   1.000
_cell.length_b   1.000
_cell.length_c   1.000
_cell.angle_alpha   90.00
_cell.angle_beta   90.00
_cell.angle_gamma   90.00
#
_symmetry.space_group_name_H-M   'P 1'
#
loop_
_entity.id
_entity.type
_entity.pdbx_description
1 polymer ?
#
loop_
_entity_poly.entity_id
_entity_poly.type
_entity_poly.pdbx_seq_one_letter_code
_entity_poly.pdbx_strand_id
1 'polypeptide(L)'
;RGNIPAFDFSNMICCGNSSVEVSNTVAFTGGQDPQKYIAVQQSDIDNAAKALKQPLLQSALSSLNGLKHPNEQFVKTPTCTTNVTSNHQAGDRATSVTVTVTATCSGEVYDQLSARTIAADLLKTETDKSNPGFALTGNILTTIIQATADKSGKVTIVVDAKGLWVYQFNNAQKSQLAALIVGKTQAQATAILAAQPGVGKIDGISISSGNTLPTDPSKITIVVQNVPGIQGTPTGAPGAGTPTPTNTLTSPVAKPSPNVTPGK
;
A
#
# COMPACT_ATOMS: atom_id res chain seq x y z
N ARG A 1 64.58 14.20 4.34
CA ARG A 1 65.00 15.58 4.01
C ARG A 1 64.67 15.83 2.56
N GLY A 2 63.93 16.89 2.25
CA GLY A 2 63.52 17.26 0.90
C GLY A 2 64.59 18.03 0.14
N ASN A 3 65.39 18.82 0.86
CA ASN A 3 66.60 19.41 0.29
C ASN A 3 67.73 18.38 0.25
N ILE A 4 68.46 18.40 -0.87
CA ILE A 4 69.63 17.55 -1.10
C ILE A 4 70.84 18.51 -1.09
N PRO A 5 71.74 18.43 -0.08
CA PRO A 5 72.89 19.33 0.02
C PRO A 5 73.82 19.18 -1.19
N ALA A 6 74.64 20.20 -1.48
CA ALA A 6 75.67 20.05 -2.52
C ALA A 6 76.58 18.87 -2.19
N PHE A 7 76.89 18.07 -3.20
CA PHE A 7 77.70 16.85 -3.13
C PHE A 7 77.11 15.69 -2.32
N ASP A 8 75.81 15.72 -2.01
CA ASP A 8 75.10 14.57 -1.41
C ASP A 8 75.20 13.31 -2.29
N PHE A 9 75.34 13.51 -3.61
CA PHE A 9 75.92 12.52 -4.51
C PHE A 9 77.09 13.15 -5.26
N SER A 10 78.25 12.50 -5.17
CA SER A 10 79.49 12.95 -5.77
C SER A 10 80.20 11.77 -6.44
N ASN A 11 80.60 11.95 -7.69
CA ASN A 11 81.28 10.97 -8.54
C ASN A 11 80.52 9.64 -8.63
N MET A 12 79.18 9.71 -8.66
CA MET A 12 78.37 8.50 -8.82
C MET A 12 78.46 8.01 -10.26
N ILE A 13 78.91 6.78 -10.43
CA ILE A 13 78.97 6.10 -11.72
C ILE A 13 77.54 5.93 -12.25
N CYS A 14 77.26 6.56 -13.38
CA CYS A 14 75.99 6.45 -14.07
C CYS A 14 76.15 5.54 -15.30
N CYS A 15 75.04 5.02 -15.83
CA CYS A 15 75.01 4.26 -17.09
C CYS A 15 75.96 3.03 -17.17
N GLY A 16 76.39 2.49 -16.02
CA GLY A 16 77.14 1.23 -15.94
C GLY A 16 78.60 1.27 -16.40
N ASN A 17 79.18 2.46 -16.65
CA ASN A 17 80.60 2.59 -16.98
C ASN A 17 81.24 3.78 -16.23
N SER A 18 82.52 3.66 -15.87
CA SER A 18 83.26 4.68 -15.10
C SER A 18 83.62 5.94 -15.91
N SER A 19 83.08 6.10 -17.12
CA SER A 19 83.34 7.27 -17.97
C SER A 19 82.28 8.36 -17.82
N VAL A 20 81.14 8.05 -17.19
CA VAL A 20 80.08 9.02 -16.93
C VAL A 20 79.82 9.08 -15.44
N GLU A 21 80.30 10.15 -14.82
CA GLU A 21 80.07 10.45 -13.41
C GLU A 21 79.08 11.59 -13.27
N VAL A 22 78.22 11.50 -12.24
CA VAL A 22 77.24 12.53 -11.92
C VAL A 22 77.44 12.99 -10.49
N SER A 23 77.47 14.32 -10.32
CA SER A 23 77.60 15.01 -9.03
C SER A 23 76.63 16.17 -8.97
N ASN A 24 76.04 16.44 -7.81
CA ASN A 24 75.30 17.68 -7.59
C ASN A 24 76.21 18.74 -6.96
N THR A 25 76.82 19.58 -7.78
CA THR A 25 77.72 20.64 -7.30
C THR A 25 77.00 21.81 -6.64
N VAL A 26 75.67 21.87 -6.77
CA VAL A 26 74.80 22.86 -6.14
C VAL A 26 73.70 22.14 -5.36
N ALA A 27 73.34 22.68 -4.20
CA ALA A 27 72.27 22.12 -3.38
C ALA A 27 70.92 22.26 -4.10
N PHE A 28 70.10 21.21 -4.06
CA PHE A 28 68.70 21.32 -4.41
C PHE A 28 67.96 21.96 -3.24
N THR A 29 67.37 23.13 -3.49
CA THR A 29 66.62 23.91 -2.50
C THR A 29 65.15 23.98 -2.89
N GLY A 30 64.27 24.09 -1.90
CA GLY A 30 62.81 24.10 -2.11
C GLY A 30 62.15 22.72 -2.09
N GLY A 31 62.92 21.65 -1.83
CA GLY A 31 62.38 20.32 -1.63
C GLY A 31 61.72 20.18 -0.26
N GLN A 32 60.56 19.54 -0.19
CA GLN A 32 59.86 19.26 1.06
C GLN A 32 60.19 17.86 1.57
N ASP A 33 60.41 17.73 2.87
CA ASP A 33 60.59 16.43 3.51
C ASP A 33 59.38 15.51 3.28
N PRO A 34 59.57 14.18 3.18
CA PRO A 34 58.45 13.24 3.08
C PRO A 34 57.49 13.46 4.25
N GLN A 35 56.30 14.00 3.96
CA GLN A 35 55.29 14.21 4.97
C GLN A 35 54.46 12.94 5.11
N LYS A 36 54.43 12.36 6.31
CA LYS A 36 53.42 11.35 6.64
C LYS A 36 52.08 12.07 6.78
N TYR A 37 51.08 11.60 6.06
CA TYR A 37 49.72 12.09 6.19
C TYR A 37 48.73 10.94 6.20
N ILE A 38 47.60 11.16 6.86
CA ILE A 38 46.46 10.26 6.78
C ILE A 38 45.68 10.67 5.53
N ALA A 39 45.43 9.70 4.68
CA ALA A 39 44.56 9.84 3.52
C ALA A 39 43.26 9.11 3.80
N VAL A 40 42.13 9.72 3.43
CA VAL A 40 40.83 9.08 3.53
C VAL A 40 40.79 7.87 2.60
N GLN A 41 40.36 6.71 3.10
CA GLN A 41 40.11 5.54 2.27
C GLN A 41 38.64 5.44 1.92
N GLN A 42 38.31 4.85 0.75
CA GLN A 42 36.92 4.61 0.38
C GLN A 42 36.20 3.71 1.40
N SER A 43 36.92 2.75 1.99
CA SER A 43 36.40 1.92 3.07
C SER A 43 35.99 2.70 4.31
N ASP A 44 36.63 3.84 4.60
CA ASP A 44 36.27 4.69 5.74
C ASP A 44 34.89 5.32 5.50
N ILE A 45 34.65 5.82 4.28
CA ILE A 45 33.37 6.38 3.85
C ILE A 45 32.29 5.29 3.83
N ASP A 46 32.58 4.13 3.25
CA ASP A 46 31.62 3.03 3.08
C ASP A 46 31.21 2.40 4.42
N ASN A 47 32.17 2.20 5.33
CA ASN A 47 31.90 1.64 6.66
C ASN A 47 31.06 2.60 7.51
N ALA A 48 31.38 3.90 7.46
CA ALA A 48 30.58 4.93 8.12
C ALA A 48 29.14 4.96 7.56
N ALA A 49 28.98 4.92 6.23
CA ALA A 49 27.67 4.88 5.60
C ALA A 49 26.88 3.60 5.94
N LYS A 50 27.54 2.43 5.95
CA LYS A 50 26.91 1.13 6.20
C LYS A 50 26.19 1.07 7.55
N ALA A 51 26.77 1.68 8.59
CA ALA A 51 26.16 1.75 9.92
C ALA A 51 24.84 2.55 9.94
N LEU A 52 24.67 3.50 9.01
CA LEU A 52 23.53 4.41 8.96
C LEU A 52 22.40 3.96 8.01
N LYS A 53 22.72 3.16 6.98
CA LYS A 53 21.75 2.78 5.93
C LYS A 53 20.48 2.13 6.47
N GLN A 54 20.61 1.07 7.27
CA GLN A 54 19.45 0.29 7.73
C GLN A 54 18.57 1.08 8.72
N PRO A 55 19.12 1.76 9.76
CA PRO A 55 18.32 2.59 10.65
C PRO A 55 17.58 3.71 9.92
N LEU A 56 18.23 4.37 8.94
CA LEU A 56 17.61 5.43 8.16
C LEU A 56 16.51 4.92 7.24
N LEU A 57 16.70 3.76 6.61
CA LEU A 57 15.64 3.13 5.81
C LEU A 57 14.40 2.80 6.66
N GLN A 58 14.62 2.23 7.86
CA GLN A 58 13.52 1.91 8.76
C GLN A 58 12.80 3.17 9.26
N SER A 59 13.55 4.22 9.58
CA SER A 59 13.01 5.52 9.97
C SER A 59 12.20 6.15 8.84
N ALA A 60 12.75 6.21 7.63
CA ALA A 60 12.07 6.75 6.45
C ALA A 60 10.79 5.99 6.11
N LEU A 61 10.80 4.66 6.21
CA LEU A 61 9.61 3.83 6.00
C LEU A 61 8.56 4.07 7.09
N SER A 62 8.98 4.24 8.35
CA SER A 62 8.08 4.57 9.45
C SER A 62 7.43 5.95 9.25
N SER A 63 8.22 6.95 8.85
CA SER A 63 7.71 8.28 8.51
C SER A 63 6.71 8.21 7.36
N LEU A 64 7.04 7.48 6.29
CA LEU A 64 6.13 7.30 5.15
C LEU A 64 4.81 6.62 5.57
N ASN A 65 4.87 5.60 6.43
CA ASN A 65 3.66 4.99 6.99
C ASN A 65 2.82 5.99 7.81
N GLY A 66 3.49 6.88 8.56
CA GLY A 66 2.83 7.93 9.33
C GLY A 66 2.18 9.04 8.49
N LEU A 67 2.54 9.15 7.20
CA LEU A 67 1.89 10.09 6.27
C LEU A 67 0.55 9.58 5.74
N LYS A 68 0.23 8.29 5.94
CA LYS A 68 -1.03 7.73 5.50
C LYS A 68 -2.21 8.27 6.31
N HIS A 69 -3.29 8.61 5.63
CA HIS A 69 -4.57 8.90 6.27
C HIS A 69 -5.25 7.62 6.79
N PRO A 70 -6.19 7.76 7.75
CA PRO A 70 -7.08 6.67 8.12
C PRO A 70 -7.81 6.12 6.87
N ASN A 71 -7.82 4.80 6.69
CA ASN A 71 -8.37 4.06 5.54
C ASN A 71 -7.51 4.02 4.27
N GLU A 72 -6.33 4.65 4.27
CA GLU A 72 -5.39 4.48 3.16
C GLU A 72 -4.63 3.15 3.24
N GLN A 73 -4.38 2.55 2.09
CA GLN A 73 -3.50 1.39 1.94
C GLN A 73 -2.50 1.63 0.82
N PHE A 74 -1.24 1.18 1.02
CA PHE A 74 -0.28 1.19 -0.07
C PHE A 74 -0.71 0.23 -1.17
N VAL A 75 -0.63 0.69 -2.42
CA VAL A 75 -0.90 -0.11 -3.61
C VAL A 75 0.06 -1.29 -3.73
N LYS A 76 1.33 -1.06 -3.35
CA LYS A 76 2.42 -2.04 -3.34
C LYS A 76 3.40 -1.68 -2.23
N THR A 77 4.36 -2.57 -1.95
CA THR A 77 5.46 -2.25 -1.03
C THR A 77 6.16 -0.94 -1.47
N PRO A 78 6.31 0.04 -0.57
CA PRO A 78 7.03 1.27 -0.87
C PRO A 78 8.45 1.02 -1.38
N THR A 79 8.91 1.87 -2.28
CA THR A 79 10.28 1.81 -2.81
C THR A 79 11.15 2.77 -2.02
N CYS A 80 12.29 2.30 -1.53
CA CYS A 80 13.24 3.10 -0.78
C CYS A 80 14.62 3.08 -1.45
N THR A 81 15.29 4.22 -1.45
CA THR A 81 16.66 4.39 -1.95
C THR A 81 17.50 5.13 -0.92
N THR A 82 18.81 4.89 -0.93
CA THR A 82 19.76 5.63 -0.09
C THR A 82 20.77 6.34 -0.95
N ASN A 83 21.05 7.60 -0.63
CA ASN A 83 22.13 8.38 -1.22
C ASN A 83 23.21 8.65 -0.16
N VAL A 84 24.48 8.52 -0.54
CA VAL A 84 25.62 8.75 0.34
C VAL A 84 26.46 9.88 -0.24
N THR A 85 26.74 10.90 0.56
CA THR A 85 27.67 11.97 0.22
C THR A 85 28.71 12.11 1.33
N SER A 86 29.86 12.68 0.98
CA SER A 86 30.93 12.95 1.94
C SER A 86 31.55 14.32 1.66
N ASN A 87 32.07 14.96 2.71
CA ASN A 87 32.80 16.22 2.59
C ASN A 87 34.24 16.04 2.08
N HIS A 88 34.73 14.80 1.99
CA HIS A 88 36.05 14.45 1.46
C HIS A 88 35.95 13.25 0.51
N GLN A 89 36.86 13.17 -0.45
CA GLN A 89 37.00 12.03 -1.36
C GLN A 89 38.12 11.10 -0.90
N ALA A 90 38.10 9.86 -1.38
CA ALA A 90 39.21 8.94 -1.14
C ALA A 90 40.51 9.51 -1.73
N GLY A 91 41.60 9.47 -0.94
CA GLY A 91 42.88 10.08 -1.28
C GLY A 91 43.07 11.50 -0.73
N ASP A 92 42.00 12.16 -0.27
CA ASP A 92 42.11 13.48 0.37
C ASP A 92 42.95 13.38 1.65
N ARG A 93 43.82 14.37 1.83
CA ARG A 93 44.58 14.55 3.08
C ARG A 93 43.65 15.12 4.16
N ALA A 94 43.00 14.25 4.91
CA ALA A 94 42.15 14.61 6.04
C ALA A 94 42.29 13.60 7.18
N THR A 95 42.14 14.07 8.42
CA THR A 95 42.17 13.23 9.62
C THR A 95 40.77 12.85 10.10
N SER A 96 39.72 13.46 9.54
CA SER A 96 38.32 13.16 9.82
C SER A 96 37.49 13.31 8.55
N VAL A 97 36.41 12.55 8.47
CA VAL A 97 35.47 12.57 7.35
C VAL A 97 34.05 12.61 7.90
N THR A 98 33.21 13.47 7.31
CA THR A 98 31.78 13.52 7.58
C THR A 98 31.06 12.86 6.41
N VAL A 99 30.27 11.85 6.72
CA VAL A 99 29.46 11.12 5.74
C VAL A 99 27.99 11.41 6.03
N THR A 100 27.28 11.89 5.00
CA THR A 100 25.85 12.13 5.05
C THR A 100 25.14 11.03 4.28
N VAL A 101 24.20 10.35 4.93
CA VAL A 101 23.35 9.36 4.30
C VAL A 101 21.91 9.88 4.31
N THR A 102 21.29 9.91 3.14
CA THR A 102 19.87 10.27 2.98
C THR A 102 19.11 9.05 2.54
N ALA A 103 18.00 8.75 3.21
CA ALA A 103 17.06 7.72 2.78
C ALA A 103 15.78 8.37 2.27
N THR A 104 15.33 7.96 1.08
CA THR A 104 14.09 8.44 0.47
C THR A 104 13.20 7.25 0.16
N CYS A 105 12.00 7.26 0.73
CA CYS A 105 10.98 6.25 0.46
C CYS A 105 9.76 6.91 -0.20
N SER A 106 9.19 6.25 -1.20
CA SER A 106 7.96 6.67 -1.85
C SER A 106 7.03 5.48 -2.07
N GLY A 107 5.74 5.73 -2.08
CA GLY A 107 4.72 4.71 -2.32
C GLY A 107 3.38 5.36 -2.61
N GLU A 108 2.64 4.76 -3.53
CA GLU A 108 1.28 5.18 -3.84
C GLU A 108 0.30 4.53 -2.88
N VAL A 109 -0.69 5.31 -2.46
CA VAL A 109 -1.76 4.88 -1.56
C VAL A 109 -3.12 5.08 -2.21
N TYR A 110 -4.12 4.38 -1.69
CA TYR A 110 -5.51 4.60 -2.03
C TYR A 110 -6.40 4.47 -0.80
N ASP A 111 -7.50 5.21 -0.79
CA ASP A 111 -8.52 5.10 0.24
C ASP A 111 -9.42 3.88 -0.01
N GLN A 112 -9.35 2.89 0.88
CA GLN A 112 -10.06 1.62 0.73
C GLN A 112 -11.57 1.78 0.84
N LEU A 113 -12.05 2.70 1.67
CA LEU A 113 -13.47 2.91 1.91
C LEU A 113 -14.12 3.59 0.70
N SER A 114 -13.50 4.66 0.22
CA SER A 114 -13.92 5.44 -0.93
C SER A 114 -13.95 4.59 -2.18
N ALA A 115 -12.93 3.76 -2.42
CA ALA A 115 -12.91 2.84 -3.56
C ALA A 115 -14.11 1.87 -3.56
N ARG A 116 -14.46 1.33 -2.38
CA ARG A 116 -15.63 0.45 -2.21
C ARG A 116 -16.94 1.19 -2.42
N THR A 117 -17.09 2.38 -1.83
CA THR A 117 -18.29 3.22 -1.97
C THR A 117 -18.53 3.60 -3.43
N ILE A 118 -17.49 4.06 -4.13
CA ILE A 118 -17.59 4.39 -5.57
C ILE A 118 -18.05 3.18 -6.38
N ALA A 119 -17.49 1.99 -6.14
CA ALA A 119 -17.91 0.79 -6.85
C ALA A 119 -19.37 0.40 -6.56
N ALA A 120 -19.82 0.54 -5.32
CA ALA A 120 -21.21 0.28 -4.94
C ALA A 120 -22.18 1.27 -5.61
N ASP A 121 -21.83 2.56 -5.62
CA ASP A 121 -22.64 3.62 -6.24
C ASP A 121 -22.73 3.47 -7.76
N LEU A 122 -21.63 3.07 -8.41
CA LEU A 122 -21.61 2.77 -9.83
C LEU A 122 -22.52 1.59 -10.16
N LEU A 123 -22.43 0.48 -9.40
CA LEU A 123 -23.31 -0.67 -9.60
C LEU A 123 -24.78 -0.30 -9.43
N LYS A 124 -25.10 0.47 -8.37
CA LYS A 124 -26.46 0.91 -8.10
C LYS A 124 -27.00 1.80 -9.22
N THR A 125 -26.23 2.80 -9.63
CA THR A 125 -26.62 3.75 -10.68
C THR A 125 -26.89 3.06 -12.02
N GLU A 126 -26.05 2.10 -12.40
CA GLU A 126 -26.22 1.38 -13.66
C GLU A 126 -27.44 0.44 -13.63
N THR A 127 -27.67 -0.21 -12.49
CA THR A 127 -28.79 -1.15 -12.33
C THR A 127 -30.13 -0.41 -12.26
N ASP A 128 -30.19 0.72 -11.56
CA ASP A 128 -31.41 1.53 -11.41
C ASP A 128 -31.86 2.10 -12.78
N LYS A 129 -30.93 2.39 -13.69
CA LYS A 129 -31.24 2.81 -15.07
C LYS A 129 -31.76 1.68 -15.94
N SER A 130 -31.19 0.48 -15.79
CA SER A 130 -31.43 -0.64 -16.70
C SER A 130 -32.60 -1.55 -16.27
N ASN A 131 -33.03 -1.50 -15.01
CA ASN A 131 -34.03 -2.41 -14.45
C ASN A 131 -35.18 -1.65 -13.73
N PRO A 132 -36.04 -0.94 -14.48
CA PRO A 132 -37.19 -0.26 -13.89
C PRO A 132 -38.10 -1.26 -13.15
N GLY A 133 -38.60 -0.85 -11.99
CA GLY A 133 -39.46 -1.68 -11.14
C GLY A 133 -38.72 -2.63 -10.21
N PHE A 134 -37.38 -2.72 -10.29
CA PHE A 134 -36.57 -3.43 -9.30
C PHE A 134 -35.98 -2.45 -8.27
N ALA A 135 -35.82 -2.92 -7.04
CA ALA A 135 -35.12 -2.19 -5.99
C ALA A 135 -34.11 -3.09 -5.28
N LEU A 136 -33.01 -2.50 -4.82
CA LEU A 136 -32.00 -3.19 -4.04
C LEU A 136 -32.61 -3.77 -2.76
N THR A 137 -32.37 -5.07 -2.51
CA THR A 137 -32.66 -5.72 -1.23
C THR A 137 -31.35 -5.98 -0.47
N GLY A 138 -31.31 -5.60 0.80
CA GLY A 138 -30.12 -5.71 1.63
C GLY A 138 -29.01 -4.75 1.21
N ASN A 139 -27.76 -5.21 1.30
CA ASN A 139 -26.57 -4.39 1.07
C ASN A 139 -25.84 -4.80 -0.21
N ILE A 140 -25.12 -3.84 -0.81
CA ILE A 140 -24.10 -4.15 -1.82
C ILE A 140 -22.84 -4.64 -1.09
N LEU A 141 -22.33 -5.78 -1.53
CA LEU A 141 -21.05 -6.32 -1.09
C LEU A 141 -19.96 -5.87 -2.06
N THR A 142 -18.88 -5.31 -1.52
CA THR A 142 -17.73 -4.87 -2.30
C THR A 142 -16.48 -5.56 -1.81
N THR A 143 -15.60 -5.98 -2.73
CA THR A 143 -14.30 -6.58 -2.43
C THR A 143 -13.24 -5.99 -3.34
N ILE A 144 -12.19 -5.41 -2.76
CA ILE A 144 -11.04 -4.95 -3.54
C ILE A 144 -10.26 -6.19 -3.96
N ILE A 145 -10.21 -6.47 -5.25
CA ILE A 145 -9.52 -7.63 -5.83
C ILE A 145 -8.05 -7.27 -6.06
N GLN A 146 -7.80 -6.06 -6.55
CA GLN A 146 -6.49 -5.65 -7.00
C GLN A 146 -6.33 -4.14 -6.93
N ALA A 147 -5.13 -3.69 -6.60
CA ALA A 147 -4.69 -2.31 -6.79
C ALA A 147 -3.33 -2.32 -7.50
N THR A 148 -3.16 -1.49 -8.51
CA THR A 148 -1.90 -1.35 -9.26
C THR A 148 -1.60 0.11 -9.53
N ALA A 149 -0.33 0.48 -9.55
CA ALA A 149 0.12 1.81 -9.95
C ALA A 149 1.04 1.69 -11.17
N ASP A 150 0.82 2.53 -12.17
CA ASP A 150 1.71 2.61 -13.33
C ASP A 150 2.94 3.50 -13.07
N LYS A 151 3.80 3.65 -14.08
CA LYS A 151 5.02 4.48 -13.98
C LYS A 151 4.75 5.98 -13.83
N SER A 152 3.54 6.43 -14.15
CA SER A 152 3.12 7.84 -14.02
C SER A 152 2.53 8.15 -12.65
N GLY A 153 2.42 7.14 -11.76
CA GLY A 153 1.77 7.28 -10.46
C GLY A 153 0.25 7.12 -10.52
N LYS A 154 -0.32 6.76 -11.69
CA LYS A 154 -1.76 6.53 -11.81
C LYS A 154 -2.12 5.20 -11.15
N VAL A 155 -2.96 5.28 -10.12
CA VAL A 155 -3.48 4.11 -9.41
C VAL A 155 -4.76 3.61 -10.10
N THR A 156 -4.80 2.31 -10.38
CA THR A 156 -5.99 1.58 -10.85
C THR A 156 -6.40 0.59 -9.77
N ILE A 157 -7.67 0.63 -9.37
CA ILE A 157 -8.24 -0.23 -8.33
C ILE A 157 -9.37 -1.04 -8.99
N VAL A 158 -9.32 -2.35 -8.82
CA VAL A 158 -10.36 -3.28 -9.29
C VAL A 158 -11.15 -3.74 -8.08
N VAL A 159 -12.46 -3.46 -8.11
CA VAL A 159 -13.40 -3.77 -7.04
C VAL A 159 -14.51 -4.66 -7.61
N ASP A 160 -14.68 -5.85 -7.02
CA ASP A 160 -15.88 -6.68 -7.24
C ASP A 160 -17.03 -6.08 -6.44
N ALA A 161 -18.14 -5.79 -7.10
CA ALA A 161 -19.36 -5.27 -6.47
C ALA A 161 -20.54 -6.15 -6.85
N LYS A 162 -21.30 -6.58 -5.85
CA LYS A 162 -22.46 -7.47 -6.01
C LYS A 162 -23.61 -6.96 -5.16
N GLY A 163 -24.83 -7.06 -5.68
CA GLY A 163 -26.06 -6.72 -4.98
C GLY A 163 -27.21 -7.58 -5.49
N LEU A 164 -28.32 -7.60 -4.77
CA LEU A 164 -29.54 -8.29 -5.20
C LEU A 164 -30.65 -7.26 -5.39
N TRP A 165 -31.24 -7.23 -6.58
CA TRP A 165 -32.38 -6.37 -6.90
C TRP A 165 -33.63 -7.23 -7.03
N VAL A 166 -34.70 -6.82 -6.38
CA VAL A 166 -35.97 -7.56 -6.33
C VAL A 166 -37.08 -6.68 -6.89
N TYR A 167 -37.93 -7.28 -7.72
CA TYR A 167 -39.06 -6.60 -8.34
C TYR A 167 -40.05 -6.12 -7.28
N GLN A 168 -40.44 -4.86 -7.36
CA GLN A 168 -41.32 -4.20 -6.42
C GLN A 168 -42.73 -4.09 -7.00
N PHE A 169 -43.65 -4.91 -6.48
CA PHE A 169 -45.06 -4.79 -6.83
C PHE A 169 -45.72 -3.68 -6.02
N ASN A 170 -46.18 -2.64 -6.72
CA ASN A 170 -47.06 -1.63 -6.13
C ASN A 170 -48.50 -2.15 -5.95
N ASN A 171 -49.35 -1.39 -5.26
CA ASN A 171 -50.72 -1.81 -4.96
C ASN A 171 -51.59 -2.01 -6.21
N ALA A 172 -51.38 -1.20 -7.26
CA ALA A 172 -52.13 -1.34 -8.51
C ALA A 172 -51.75 -2.65 -9.22
N GLN A 173 -50.46 -2.98 -9.28
CA GLN A 173 -49.98 -4.25 -9.84
C GLN A 173 -50.49 -5.45 -9.04
N LYS A 174 -50.49 -5.38 -7.70
CA LYS A 174 -51.07 -6.43 -6.86
C LYS A 174 -52.57 -6.64 -7.13
N SER A 175 -53.33 -5.56 -7.28
CA SER A 175 -54.75 -5.63 -7.64
C SER A 175 -54.96 -6.24 -9.04
N GLN A 176 -54.12 -5.88 -10.01
CA GLN A 176 -54.15 -6.45 -11.35
C GLN A 176 -53.83 -7.95 -11.34
N LEU A 177 -52.83 -8.38 -10.57
CA LEU A 177 -52.50 -9.80 -10.38
C LEU A 177 -53.69 -10.57 -9.78
N ALA A 178 -54.36 -10.00 -8.77
CA ALA A 178 -55.56 -10.59 -8.18
C ALA A 178 -56.70 -10.72 -9.21
N ALA A 179 -56.92 -9.69 -10.03
CA ALA A 179 -57.93 -9.70 -11.08
C ALA A 179 -57.68 -10.78 -12.17
N LEU A 180 -56.42 -11.11 -12.46
CA LEU A 180 -56.08 -12.14 -13.45
C LEU A 180 -56.44 -13.57 -13.01
N ILE A 181 -56.59 -13.80 -11.70
CA ILE A 181 -56.76 -15.15 -11.13
C ILE A 181 -58.13 -15.39 -10.48
N VAL A 182 -59.07 -14.43 -10.56
CA VAL A 182 -60.43 -14.61 -10.04
C VAL A 182 -61.10 -15.85 -10.62
N GLY A 183 -61.76 -16.64 -9.77
CA GLY A 183 -62.46 -17.86 -10.18
C GLY A 183 -61.56 -19.00 -10.70
N LYS A 184 -60.22 -18.85 -10.72
CA LYS A 184 -59.30 -19.89 -11.18
C LYS A 184 -59.05 -20.92 -10.08
N THR A 185 -58.78 -22.16 -10.50
CA THR A 185 -58.21 -23.17 -9.60
C THR A 185 -56.79 -22.78 -9.19
N GLN A 186 -56.27 -23.36 -8.11
CA GLN A 186 -54.90 -23.12 -7.67
C GLN A 186 -53.87 -23.37 -8.79
N ALA A 187 -53.98 -24.49 -9.52
CA ALA A 187 -53.05 -24.80 -10.61
C ALA A 187 -53.09 -23.78 -11.75
N GLN A 188 -54.28 -23.33 -12.14
CA GLN A 188 -54.45 -22.30 -13.17
C GLN A 188 -53.91 -20.94 -12.69
N ALA A 189 -54.19 -20.55 -11.45
CA ALA A 189 -53.70 -19.32 -10.87
C ALA A 189 -52.16 -19.31 -10.78
N THR A 190 -51.54 -20.41 -10.34
CA THR A 190 -50.09 -20.57 -10.32
C THR A 190 -49.50 -20.39 -11.72
N ALA A 191 -50.07 -21.03 -12.75
CA ALA A 191 -49.60 -20.89 -14.12
C ALA A 191 -49.71 -19.45 -14.64
N ILE A 192 -50.83 -18.76 -14.34
CA ILE A 192 -51.05 -17.37 -14.74
C ILE A 192 -50.06 -16.43 -14.04
N LEU A 193 -49.86 -16.58 -12.73
CA LEU A 193 -48.95 -15.74 -11.94
C LEU A 193 -47.49 -15.97 -12.33
N ALA A 194 -47.08 -17.23 -12.58
CA ALA A 194 -45.72 -17.55 -13.01
C ALA A 194 -45.35 -16.92 -14.36
N ALA A 195 -46.35 -16.59 -15.19
CA ALA A 195 -46.15 -15.89 -16.45
C ALA A 195 -46.06 -14.36 -16.31
N GLN A 196 -46.29 -13.80 -15.11
CA GLN A 196 -46.29 -12.34 -14.90
C GLN A 196 -44.87 -11.81 -14.68
N PRO A 197 -44.55 -10.62 -15.22
CA PRO A 197 -43.28 -9.95 -14.95
C PRO A 197 -43.02 -9.80 -13.45
N GLY A 198 -41.79 -10.08 -13.02
CA GLY A 198 -41.35 -9.96 -11.64
C GLY A 198 -41.72 -11.14 -10.73
N VAL A 199 -42.48 -12.13 -11.19
CA VAL A 199 -42.81 -13.33 -10.42
C VAL A 199 -41.76 -14.41 -10.66
N GLY A 200 -40.81 -14.55 -9.74
CA GLY A 200 -39.79 -15.61 -9.82
C GLY A 200 -40.21 -16.94 -9.17
N LYS A 201 -41.06 -16.89 -8.13
CA LYS A 201 -41.52 -18.06 -7.38
C LYS A 201 -42.87 -17.75 -6.72
N ILE A 202 -43.73 -18.76 -6.64
CA ILE A 202 -44.95 -18.73 -5.83
C ILE A 202 -44.78 -19.71 -4.67
N ASP A 203 -44.76 -19.23 -3.43
CA ASP A 203 -44.59 -20.09 -2.25
C ASP A 203 -45.86 -20.87 -1.90
N GLY A 204 -47.04 -20.36 -2.26
CA GLY A 204 -48.30 -21.05 -2.09
C GLY A 204 -49.49 -20.18 -2.46
N ILE A 205 -50.64 -20.83 -2.68
CA ILE A 205 -51.94 -20.18 -2.80
C ILE A 205 -52.84 -20.87 -1.79
N SER A 206 -53.32 -20.12 -0.80
CA SER A 206 -54.22 -20.63 0.24
C SER A 206 -55.65 -20.25 -0.10
N ILE A 207 -56.52 -21.25 -0.26
CA ILE A 207 -57.95 -21.07 -0.51
C ILE A 207 -58.70 -21.46 0.76
N SER A 208 -59.46 -20.53 1.34
CA SER A 208 -60.16 -20.75 2.61
C SER A 208 -61.41 -21.62 2.49
N SER A 209 -62.02 -21.70 1.30
CA SER A 209 -63.15 -22.58 1.01
C SER A 209 -63.29 -22.88 -0.47
N GLY A 210 -63.69 -24.11 -0.80
CA GLY A 210 -63.85 -24.58 -2.19
C GLY A 210 -62.53 -24.90 -2.90
N ASN A 211 -62.60 -25.09 -4.23
CA ASN A 211 -61.46 -25.49 -5.08
C ASN A 211 -60.97 -24.38 -6.02
N THR A 212 -61.58 -23.20 -5.95
CA THR A 212 -61.29 -22.05 -6.82
C THR A 212 -61.16 -20.78 -5.99
N LEU A 213 -60.35 -19.84 -6.48
CA LEU A 213 -60.26 -18.50 -5.92
C LEU A 213 -61.63 -17.77 -5.99
N PRO A 214 -61.93 -16.86 -5.06
CA PRO A 214 -63.14 -16.04 -5.12
C PRO A 214 -63.29 -15.31 -6.46
N THR A 215 -64.53 -15.09 -6.88
CA THR A 215 -64.85 -14.29 -8.08
C THR A 215 -64.73 -12.78 -7.82
N ASP A 216 -64.79 -12.37 -6.55
CA ASP A 216 -64.55 -10.99 -6.13
C ASP A 216 -63.03 -10.78 -5.87
N PRO A 217 -62.34 -9.94 -6.67
CA PRO A 217 -60.90 -9.72 -6.52
C PRO A 217 -60.53 -9.06 -5.20
N SER A 218 -61.44 -8.36 -4.53
CA SER A 218 -61.18 -7.75 -3.21
C SER A 218 -60.99 -8.78 -2.09
N LYS A 219 -61.36 -10.04 -2.36
CA LYS A 219 -61.16 -11.18 -1.45
C LYS A 219 -59.84 -11.92 -1.70
N ILE A 220 -59.02 -11.46 -2.64
CA ILE A 220 -57.72 -12.05 -2.99
C ILE A 220 -56.61 -11.09 -2.59
N THR A 221 -55.74 -11.53 -1.68
CA THR A 221 -54.58 -10.74 -1.24
C THR A 221 -53.30 -11.28 -1.87
N ILE A 222 -52.56 -10.43 -2.57
CA ILE A 222 -51.22 -10.74 -3.06
C ILE A 222 -50.19 -10.29 -2.03
N VAL A 223 -49.50 -11.26 -1.42
CA VAL A 223 -48.40 -11.02 -0.49
C VAL A 223 -47.08 -11.27 -1.21
N VAL A 224 -46.20 -10.28 -1.21
CA VAL A 224 -44.85 -10.41 -1.75
C VAL A 224 -43.95 -10.79 -0.59
N GLN A 225 -43.31 -11.95 -0.70
CA GLN A 225 -42.41 -12.45 0.33
C GLN A 225 -41.09 -11.68 0.30
N ASN A 226 -40.55 -11.42 1.50
CA ASN A 226 -39.24 -10.79 1.62
C ASN A 226 -38.16 -11.75 1.10
N VAL A 227 -37.36 -11.30 0.14
CA VAL A 227 -36.19 -12.05 -0.33
C VAL A 227 -34.99 -11.56 0.48
N PRO A 228 -34.34 -12.43 1.27
CA PRO A 228 -33.12 -12.06 1.97
C PRO A 228 -32.07 -11.53 0.98
N GLY A 229 -31.47 -10.39 1.30
CA GLY A 229 -30.34 -9.88 0.52
C GLY A 229 -29.15 -10.83 0.56
N ILE A 230 -28.17 -10.57 -0.31
CA ILE A 230 -26.89 -11.29 -0.28
C ILE A 230 -26.22 -11.13 1.10
N GLN A 231 -25.75 -12.25 1.65
CA GLN A 231 -25.07 -12.26 2.94
C GLN A 231 -23.56 -12.02 2.75
N GLY A 232 -23.00 -11.13 3.56
CA GLY A 232 -21.57 -10.81 3.56
C GLY A 232 -21.29 -9.50 4.31
N THR A 233 -20.01 -9.14 4.41
CA THR A 233 -19.59 -7.90 5.08
C THR A 233 -20.07 -6.69 4.27
N PRO A 234 -20.92 -5.80 4.84
CA PRO A 234 -21.45 -4.65 4.13
C PRO A 234 -20.35 -3.70 3.66
N THR A 235 -20.61 -3.01 2.54
CA THR A 235 -19.80 -1.86 2.12
C THR A 235 -19.76 -0.83 3.26
N GLY A 236 -18.55 -0.55 3.77
CA GLY A 236 -18.34 0.43 4.86
C GLY A 236 -17.86 -0.15 6.19
N ALA A 237 -17.84 -1.47 6.39
CA ALA A 237 -17.15 -2.03 7.55
C ALA A 237 -15.63 -1.89 7.32
N PRO A 238 -14.89 -1.20 8.22
CA PRO A 238 -13.44 -1.25 8.19
C PRO A 238 -13.04 -2.71 8.23
N GLY A 239 -12.34 -3.19 7.19
CA GLY A 239 -11.71 -4.50 7.25
C GLY A 239 -10.87 -4.52 8.52
N ALA A 240 -11.08 -5.51 9.39
CA ALA A 240 -10.28 -5.68 10.59
C ALA A 240 -8.82 -5.64 10.15
N GLY A 241 -8.15 -4.53 10.47
CA GLY A 241 -6.74 -4.37 10.18
C GLY A 241 -6.04 -5.56 10.80
N THR A 242 -5.28 -6.29 9.99
CA THR A 242 -4.29 -7.24 10.50
C THR A 242 -3.53 -6.54 11.62
N PRO A 243 -3.41 -7.12 12.83
CA PRO A 243 -2.77 -6.45 13.94
C PRO A 243 -1.37 -6.03 13.51
N THR A 244 -1.16 -4.73 13.38
CA THR A 244 0.16 -4.13 13.27
C THR A 244 0.96 -4.64 14.46
N PRO A 245 2.11 -5.31 14.29
CA PRO A 245 2.99 -5.58 15.42
C PRO A 245 3.45 -4.23 15.95
N THR A 246 2.88 -3.81 17.07
CA THR A 246 3.33 -2.67 17.86
C THR A 246 4.75 -2.98 18.34
N ASN A 247 5.76 -2.57 17.56
CA ASN A 247 7.10 -2.40 18.08
C ASN A 247 7.13 -1.07 18.81
N THR A 248 6.76 -1.11 20.09
CA THR A 248 7.02 -0.06 21.07
C THR A 248 8.53 0.07 21.23
N LEU A 249 9.15 0.94 20.43
CA LEU A 249 10.45 1.49 20.74
C LEU A 249 10.27 2.54 21.84
N THR A 250 10.42 2.12 23.09
CA THR A 250 10.70 3.03 24.20
C THR A 250 12.18 3.37 24.22
N SER A 251 12.50 4.66 24.34
CA SER A 251 13.82 5.18 24.67
C SER A 251 13.64 6.59 25.28
N PRO A 252 14.51 7.11 26.18
CA PRO A 252 15.64 6.49 26.89
C PRO A 252 15.64 6.73 28.44
N VAL A 253 16.67 6.17 29.09
CA VAL A 253 17.33 6.56 30.36
C VAL A 253 17.04 5.72 31.61
N ALA A 254 18.05 4.93 32.01
CA ALA A 254 18.61 4.97 33.36
C ALA A 254 20.10 4.57 33.33
N LYS A 255 20.96 5.51 33.73
CA LYS A 255 22.40 5.35 33.98
C LYS A 255 22.60 4.61 35.31
N PRO A 256 23.36 3.51 35.39
CA PRO A 256 23.84 3.01 36.66
C PRO A 256 25.03 3.84 37.16
N SER A 257 24.96 4.31 38.40
CA SER A 257 26.08 4.85 39.16
C SER A 257 27.13 3.74 39.41
N PRO A 258 28.44 4.04 39.45
CA PRO A 258 29.46 3.03 39.72
C PRO A 258 29.39 2.57 41.18
N ASN A 259 29.20 1.27 41.40
CA ASN A 259 29.41 0.70 42.72
C ASN A 259 30.88 0.27 42.84
N VAL A 260 31.59 0.99 43.70
CA VAL A 260 32.92 0.64 44.20
C VAL A 260 32.72 -0.41 45.29
N THR A 261 33.45 -1.52 45.25
CA THR A 261 33.77 -2.26 46.49
C THR A 261 35.17 -2.87 46.38
N PRO A 262 35.99 -2.81 47.45
CA PRO A 262 37.43 -3.06 47.40
C PRO A 262 37.81 -4.52 47.68
N GLY A 263 38.93 -4.95 47.09
CA GLY A 263 39.82 -5.96 47.68
C GLY A 263 39.77 -7.37 47.06
N LYS A 264 40.79 -7.71 46.27
CA LYS A 264 41.99 -8.42 46.73
C LYS A 264 43.09 -8.33 45.68
#